data_AF-W2LFA7-F1
#
_entry.id   AF-W2LFA7-F1
#
_cell.length_a   1.000
_cell.length_b   1.000
_cell.length_c   1.000
_cell.angle_alpha   90.00
_cell.angle_beta   90.00
_cell.angle_gamma   90.00
#
_symmetry.space_group_name_H-M   'P 1'
#
loop_
_entity.id
_entity.type
_entity.pdbx_description
1 polymer ?
#
loop_
_entity_poly.entity_id
_entity_poly.type
_entity_poly.pdbx_seq_one_letter_code
_entity_poly.pdbx_strand_id
1 'polypeptide(L)'
;MESGKHYLEDTCCTKVHYIPSGITGLSLPMDVRVMHSFKNKIQDHVFSRSASERRLLLSHIVGKGDVVDKETIILWFATLLAPQKSNVL
;
A
#
# COMPACT_ATOMS: atom_id res chain seq x y z
N MET A 1 -27.05 -5.31 11.77
CA MET A 1 -25.77 -4.62 11.51
C MET A 1 -25.19 -5.27 10.28
N GLU A 2 -25.24 -4.57 9.15
CA GLU A 2 -24.72 -5.09 7.89
C GLU A 2 -23.19 -5.12 7.98
N SER A 3 -22.57 -6.26 7.66
CA SER A 3 -21.12 -6.36 7.64
C SER A 3 -20.59 -5.41 6.57
N GLY A 4 -19.52 -4.66 6.87
CA GLY A 4 -18.90 -3.76 5.88
C GLY A 4 -18.53 -4.49 4.58
N LYS A 5 -18.28 -5.80 4.63
CA LYS A 5 -18.11 -6.66 3.46
C LYS A 5 -19.36 -6.70 2.57
N HIS A 6 -20.54 -6.90 3.15
CA HIS A 6 -21.80 -7.03 2.41
C HIS A 6 -22.13 -5.73 1.67
N TYR A 7 -21.96 -4.58 2.33
CA TYR A 7 -22.16 -3.28 1.68
C TYR A 7 -21.20 -3.08 0.49
N LEU A 8 -19.92 -3.41 0.65
CA LEU A 8 -18.92 -3.24 -0.41
C LEU A 8 -19.13 -4.21 -1.58
N GLU A 9 -19.55 -5.43 -1.32
CA GLU A 9 -19.81 -6.44 -2.35
C GLU A 9 -21.13 -6.15 -3.10
N ASP A 10 -22.21 -5.86 -2.39
CA ASP A 10 -23.55 -5.74 -2.98
C ASP A 10 -23.85 -4.33 -3.51
N THR A 11 -23.38 -3.28 -2.84
CA THR A 11 -23.68 -1.89 -3.22
C THR A 11 -22.58 -1.29 -4.10
N CYS A 12 -21.32 -1.62 -3.83
CA CYS A 12 -20.17 -1.06 -4.55
C CYS A 12 -19.59 -2.00 -5.61
N CYS A 13 -20.23 -3.15 -5.86
CA CYS A 13 -19.78 -4.16 -6.84
C CYS A 13 -18.29 -4.52 -6.71
N THR A 14 -17.75 -4.49 -5.49
CA THR A 14 -16.31 -4.66 -5.23
C THR A 14 -16.08 -6.00 -4.55
N LYS A 15 -15.18 -6.83 -5.11
CA LYS A 15 -14.80 -8.09 -4.45
C LYS A 15 -13.87 -7.81 -3.27
N VAL A 16 -14.30 -8.17 -2.06
CA VAL A 16 -13.50 -7.95 -0.85
C VAL A 16 -12.66 -9.19 -0.56
N HIS A 17 -11.36 -8.99 -0.35
CA HIS A 17 -10.46 -10.03 0.14
C HIS A 17 -10.17 -9.85 1.62
N TYR A 18 -10.42 -10.90 2.40
CA TYR A 18 -10.08 -10.92 3.81
C TYR A 18 -8.57 -11.12 3.98
N ILE A 19 -7.96 -10.29 4.82
CA ILE A 19 -6.55 -10.36 5.17
C ILE A 19 -6.47 -10.73 6.65
N PRO A 20 -6.00 -11.93 7.01
CA PRO A 20 -5.95 -12.35 8.41
C PRO A 20 -4.97 -11.48 9.21
N SER A 21 -5.34 -11.26 10.47
CA SER A 21 -4.50 -10.58 11.46
C SER A 21 -3.15 -11.31 11.63
N GLY A 22 -2.06 -10.55 11.59
CA GLY A 22 -0.69 -11.10 11.69
C GLY A 22 0.08 -11.14 10.35
N ILE A 23 -0.59 -10.93 9.21
CA ILE A 23 0.09 -10.71 7.92
C ILE A 23 0.30 -9.22 7.61
N THR A 24 0.39 -8.39 8.64
CA THR A 24 0.64 -6.96 8.51
C THR A 24 2.15 -6.71 8.44
N GLY A 25 2.69 -6.65 7.23
CA GLY A 25 4.06 -6.18 6.99
C GLY A 25 4.79 -6.84 5.82
N LEU A 26 4.41 -8.06 5.43
CA LEU A 26 5.13 -8.82 4.38
C LEU A 26 4.29 -9.14 3.13
N SER A 27 2.98 -8.93 3.17
CA SER A 27 2.06 -9.35 2.09
C SER A 27 1.17 -8.24 1.55
N LEU A 28 1.23 -7.02 2.09
CA LEU A 28 0.41 -5.92 1.59
C LEU A 28 1.16 -5.15 0.50
N PRO A 29 0.57 -4.99 -0.70
CA PRO A 29 1.24 -4.38 -1.86
C PRO A 29 1.75 -2.98 -1.53
N MET A 30 0.88 -2.25 -0.85
CA MET A 30 1.13 -0.88 -0.45
C MET A 30 2.30 -0.81 0.51
N ASP A 31 2.36 -1.64 1.55
CA ASP A 31 3.39 -1.48 2.58
C ASP A 31 4.80 -1.92 2.10
N VAL A 32 4.89 -3.05 1.39
CA VAL A 32 6.18 -3.70 1.07
C VAL A 32 6.90 -3.07 -0.11
N ARG A 33 6.19 -2.67 -1.17
CA ARG A 33 6.84 -2.14 -2.38
C ARG A 33 6.61 -0.66 -2.58
N VAL A 34 5.38 -0.19 -2.43
CA VAL A 34 5.02 1.22 -2.65
C VAL A 34 5.57 2.07 -1.52
N MET A 35 5.13 1.82 -0.30
CA MET A 35 5.48 2.60 0.89
C MET A 35 6.94 2.41 1.28
N HIS A 36 7.52 1.22 1.15
CA HIS A 36 8.96 1.04 1.38
C HIS A 36 9.82 1.87 0.41
N SER A 37 9.57 1.77 -0.90
CA SER A 37 10.32 2.53 -1.91
C SER A 37 10.08 4.03 -1.77
N PHE A 38 8.84 4.41 -1.48
CA PHE A 38 8.46 5.79 -1.22
C PHE A 38 9.17 6.35 0.01
N LYS A 39 9.10 5.64 1.16
CA LYS A 39 9.77 6.01 2.42
C LYS A 39 11.27 6.18 2.23
N ASN A 40 11.91 5.26 1.50
CA ASN A 40 13.35 5.34 1.21
C ASN A 40 13.74 6.62 0.43
N LYS A 41 12.82 7.21 -0.34
CA LYS A 41 13.07 8.44 -1.11
C LYS A 41 12.69 9.72 -0.39
N ILE A 42 12.04 9.62 0.77
CA ILE A 42 11.63 10.74 1.62
C ILE A 42 12.31 10.73 3.01
N GLN A 43 13.32 9.88 3.21
CA GLN A 43 13.97 9.59 4.51
C GLN A 43 14.44 10.83 5.29
N ASP A 44 14.68 11.98 4.64
CA ASP A 44 15.24 13.17 5.27
C ASP A 44 14.23 14.20 5.80
N HIS A 45 12.93 13.90 5.78
CA HIS A 45 11.92 14.89 6.18
C HIS A 45 11.50 14.74 7.64
N VAL A 46 12.02 15.63 8.50
CA VAL A 46 11.53 15.82 9.87
C VAL A 46 10.06 16.27 9.78
N PHE A 47 9.18 15.63 10.57
CA PHE A 47 7.78 16.07 10.69
C PHE A 47 7.75 17.53 11.13
N SER A 48 7.30 18.39 10.21
CA SER A 48 7.30 19.82 10.41
C SER A 48 6.38 20.26 11.55
N ARG A 49 6.82 21.30 12.28
CA ARG A 49 6.08 21.93 13.38
C ARG A 49 5.03 22.95 12.93
N SER A 50 5.09 23.46 11.69
CA SER A 50 4.19 24.53 11.21
C SER A 50 3.22 24.06 10.10
N ALA A 51 2.11 24.77 9.91
CA ALA A 51 1.16 24.43 8.85
C ALA A 51 1.73 24.65 7.43
N SER A 52 2.55 25.68 7.24
CA SER A 52 3.13 26.04 5.94
C SER A 52 4.17 25.02 5.50
N GLU A 53 5.08 24.64 6.39
CA GLU A 53 6.07 23.60 6.11
C GLU A 53 5.41 22.22 5.92
N ARG A 54 4.33 21.89 6.63
CA ARG A 54 3.54 20.67 6.34
C ARG A 54 2.96 20.67 4.92
N ARG A 55 2.43 21.81 4.45
CA ARG A 55 1.94 21.93 3.06
C ARG A 55 3.06 21.77 2.04
N LEU A 56 4.23 22.34 2.32
CA LEU A 56 5.42 22.21 1.47
C LEU A 56 5.90 20.75 1.42
N LEU A 57 5.97 20.08 2.57
CA LEU A 57 6.28 18.65 2.65
C LEU A 57 5.27 17.80 1.87
N LEU A 58 3.97 18.08 1.99
CA LEU A 58 2.93 17.38 1.22
C LEU A 58 3.08 17.61 -0.29
N SER A 59 3.37 18.84 -0.72
CA SER A 59 3.61 19.12 -2.14
C SER A 59 4.84 18.38 -2.67
N HIS A 60 5.90 18.27 -1.86
CA HIS A 60 7.10 17.51 -2.19
C HIS A 60 6.84 16.01 -2.25
N ILE A 61 6.05 15.47 -1.31
CA ILE A 61 5.59 14.08 -1.29
C ILE A 61 4.79 13.76 -2.56
N VAL A 62 3.83 14.61 -2.91
CA VAL A 62 2.98 14.42 -4.11
C VAL A 62 3.82 14.52 -5.38
N GLY A 63 4.76 15.47 -5.46
CA GLY A 63 5.70 15.58 -6.58
C GLY A 63 6.63 14.37 -6.71
N LYS A 64 6.94 13.69 -5.60
CA LYS A 64 7.65 12.41 -5.57
C LYS A 64 6.73 11.18 -5.65
N GLY A 65 5.42 11.36 -5.84
CA GLY A 65 4.46 10.27 -6.00
C GLY A 65 4.62 9.51 -7.31
N ASP A 66 5.16 10.17 -8.35
CA ASP A 66 5.38 9.62 -9.70
C ASP A 66 6.53 8.61 -9.80
N VAL A 67 6.92 8.07 -8.65
CA VAL A 67 8.18 7.36 -8.45
C VAL A 67 7.97 5.85 -8.36
N VAL A 68 6.72 5.42 -8.21
CA VAL A 68 6.33 4.02 -8.19
C VAL A 68 5.88 3.65 -9.59
N ASP A 69 6.79 3.03 -10.33
CA ASP A 69 6.57 2.59 -11.69
C ASP A 69 5.42 1.57 -11.76
N LYS A 70 4.56 1.69 -12.78
CA LYS A 70 3.38 0.83 -12.94
C LYS A 70 3.79 -0.64 -13.06
N GLU A 71 4.94 -0.93 -13.69
CA GLU A 71 5.50 -2.28 -13.82
C GLU A 71 5.86 -2.86 -12.45
N THR A 72 6.30 -2.03 -11.49
CA THR A 72 6.59 -2.46 -10.11
C THR A 72 5.32 -2.90 -9.38
N ILE A 73 4.21 -2.20 -9.62
CA ILE A 73 2.90 -2.54 -9.05
C ILE A 73 2.40 -3.85 -9.67
N ILE A 74 2.43 -3.96 -11.00
CA ILE A 74 1.94 -5.14 -11.74
C ILE A 74 2.73 -6.41 -11.38
N LEU A 75 4.06 -6.34 -11.40
CA LEU A 75 4.93 -7.49 -11.11
C LEU A 75 4.67 -8.05 -9.71
N TRP A 76 4.42 -7.19 -8.73
CA TRP A 76 4.15 -7.64 -7.38
C TRP A 76 2.76 -8.27 -7.22
N PHE A 77 1.71 -7.71 -7.83
CA PHE A 77 0.38 -8.35 -7.82
C PHE A 77 0.45 -9.76 -8.44
N ALA A 78 1.22 -9.93 -9.52
CA ALA A 78 1.49 -11.24 -10.09
C ALA A 78 2.24 -12.17 -9.13
N THR A 79 3.13 -11.64 -8.29
CA THR A 79 3.88 -12.41 -7.28
C THR A 79 3.00 -12.81 -6.08
N LEU A 80 2.05 -11.97 -5.67
CA LEU A 80 1.08 -12.28 -4.61
C LEU A 80 0.08 -13.35 -5.03
N LEU A 81 -0.36 -13.30 -6.30
CA LEU A 81 -1.31 -14.25 -6.88
C LEU A 81 -0.64 -15.54 -7.38
N ALA A 82 0.70 -15.58 -7.44
CA ALA A 82 1.42 -16.80 -7.73
C ALA A 82 1.17 -17.83 -6.60
N PRO A 83 0.89 -19.10 -6.94
CA PRO A 83 0.74 -20.14 -5.93
C PRO A 83 2.03 -20.21 -5.11
N GLN A 84 1.93 -19.95 -3.80
CA GLN A 84 3.00 -20.21 -2.86
C GLN A 84 3.35 -21.70 -2.99
N LYS A 85 4.55 -22.01 -3.48
CA LYS A 85 5.06 -23.37 -3.42
C LYS A 85 5.15 -23.74 -1.94
N SER A 86 4.20 -24.54 -1.51
CA SER A 86 4.14 -25.16 -0.19
C SER A 86 5.36 -26.06 -0.01
N ASN A 87 6.48 -25.49 0.44
CA ASN A 87 7.55 -26.26 1.07
C ASN A 87 7.07 -26.62 2.48
N VAL A 88 6.28 -27.69 2.57
CA VAL A 88 6.09 -28.43 3.81
C VAL A 88 7.31 -29.34 3.93
N LEU A 89 8.19 -28.98 4.86
CA LEU A 89 9.16 -29.88 5.49
C LEU A 89 8.57 -30.31 6.84
#